data_AF-A0A497R399-F1
#
_entry.id   AF-A0A497R399-F1
#
_cell.length_a   1.000
_cell.length_b   1.000
_cell.length_c   1.000
_cell.angle_alpha   90.00
_cell.angle_beta   90.00
_cell.angle_gamma   90.00
#
_symmetry.space_group_name_H-M   'P 1'
#
loop_
_entity.id
_entity.type
_entity.pdbx_description
1 polymer ?
#
loop_
_entity_poly.entity_id
_entity_poly.type
_entity_poly.pdbx_seq_one_letter_code
_entity_poly.pdbx_strand_id
1 'polypeptide(L)'
;MMTTFNFFTSVAWISAGIISIVLSLSFLLKNPRKRLNQLFASGFICWSISLLFNGLTFTIAYSSLAAANILRNICVAAGILSALFLFIASIGIYFGAEAIHWLLYLGATILAIVMISFGVLNDWVVPDGVGGYKTTDNLLGKSFVQLIPAALVIFGAILLTITYFKLENPQAKKRIGFFIIGFSTIILGLLLFLIDSFVTFSPYLFPSLAIVTWVTGPLLMLIGFYIKVTAYTAQAVQRLEPTPQSKTLDPNRKNNRPS
;
A
#
# COMPACT_ATOMS: atom_id res chain seq x y z
N MET A 1 0.92 28.07 9.53
CA MET A 1 2.25 27.91 10.16
C MET A 1 3.22 27.52 9.05
N MET A 2 4.31 28.29 8.87
CA MET A 2 5.25 28.06 7.77
C MET A 2 6.07 26.81 8.05
N THR A 3 5.80 25.72 7.33
CA THR A 3 6.77 24.64 7.18
C THR A 3 7.82 25.11 6.18
N THR A 4 8.81 25.86 6.64
CA THR A 4 10.04 26.07 5.87
C THR A 4 10.64 24.68 5.67
N PHE A 5 10.47 24.12 4.48
CA PHE A 5 10.90 22.77 4.17
C PHE A 5 12.43 22.72 4.26
N ASN A 6 12.95 22.18 5.37
CA ASN A 6 14.39 22.16 5.62
C ASN A 6 15.05 21.11 4.70
N PHE A 7 16.31 21.37 4.33
CA PHE A 7 17.15 20.45 3.55
C PHE A 7 17.14 19.02 4.11
N PHE A 8 17.18 18.89 5.44
CA PHE A 8 17.09 17.59 6.11
C PHE A 8 15.81 16.84 5.76
N THR A 9 14.65 17.49 5.86
CA THR A 9 13.37 16.91 5.50
C THR A 9 13.36 16.53 4.02
N SER A 10 13.84 17.39 3.13
CA SER A 10 13.94 17.08 1.69
C SER A 10 14.75 15.81 1.42
N VAL A 11 15.93 15.68 2.02
CA VAL A 11 16.81 14.50 1.89
C VAL A 11 16.14 13.24 2.45
N ALA A 12 15.46 13.35 3.60
CA ALA A 12 14.77 12.23 4.22
C ALA A 12 13.61 11.72 3.35
N TRP A 13 12.83 12.62 2.75
CA TRP A 13 11.75 12.27 1.81
C TRP A 13 12.28 11.59 0.55
N ILE A 14 13.36 12.12 -0.04
CA ILE A 14 14.01 11.53 -1.22
C ILE A 14 14.54 10.13 -0.90
N SER A 15 15.25 9.98 0.22
CA SER A 15 15.81 8.70 0.66
C SER A 15 14.71 7.66 0.90
N ALA A 16 13.64 8.05 1.58
CA ALA A 16 12.46 7.20 1.80
C ALA A 16 11.80 6.78 0.49
N GLY A 17 11.67 7.70 -0.47
CA GLY A 17 11.18 7.40 -1.81
C GLY A 17 12.06 6.34 -2.50
N ILE A 18 13.37 6.53 -2.53
CA ILE A 18 14.29 5.57 -3.17
C ILE A 18 14.22 4.18 -2.52
N ILE A 19 14.28 4.12 -1.18
CA ILE A 19 14.16 2.86 -0.43
C ILE A 19 12.83 2.16 -0.77
N SER A 20 11.74 2.93 -0.79
CA SER A 20 10.41 2.39 -1.07
C SER A 20 10.27 1.88 -2.51
N ILE A 21 10.92 2.51 -3.51
CA ILE A 21 10.98 1.98 -4.89
C ILE A 21 11.66 0.60 -4.91
N VAL A 22 12.82 0.48 -4.27
CA VAL A 22 13.58 -0.79 -4.23
C VAL A 22 12.75 -1.91 -3.58
N LEU A 23 12.08 -1.60 -2.47
CA LEU A 23 11.17 -2.52 -1.81
C LEU A 23 9.97 -2.88 -2.71
N SER A 24 9.42 -1.91 -3.43
CA SER A 24 8.28 -2.09 -4.33
C SER A 24 8.58 -3.03 -5.50
N LEU A 25 9.76 -2.87 -6.12
CA LEU A 25 10.23 -3.75 -7.19
C LEU A 25 10.37 -5.20 -6.71
N SER A 26 10.73 -5.40 -5.44
CA SER A 26 10.82 -6.73 -4.84
C SER A 26 9.46 -7.46 -4.76
N PHE A 27 8.33 -6.74 -4.70
CA PHE A 27 6.99 -7.36 -4.78
C PHE A 27 6.67 -7.89 -6.19
N LEU A 28 7.06 -7.15 -7.22
CA LEU A 28 6.85 -7.53 -8.63
C LEU A 28 7.66 -8.77 -8.98
N LEU A 29 8.92 -8.82 -8.55
CA LEU A 29 9.84 -9.91 -8.84
C LEU A 29 9.36 -11.26 -8.28
N LYS A 30 8.62 -11.27 -7.16
CA LYS A 30 8.19 -12.53 -6.53
C LYS A 30 7.12 -13.28 -7.33
N ASN A 31 6.12 -12.58 -7.88
CA ASN A 31 5.04 -13.19 -8.67
C ASN A 31 4.41 -12.12 -9.58
N PRO A 32 5.02 -11.81 -10.73
CA PRO A 32 4.62 -10.66 -11.56
C PRO A 32 3.24 -10.83 -12.20
N ARG A 33 2.72 -12.06 -12.29
CA ARG A 33 1.42 -12.37 -12.92
C ARG A 33 0.23 -12.28 -11.96
N LYS A 34 0.46 -12.15 -10.65
CA LYS A 34 -0.64 -12.06 -9.68
C LYS A 34 -1.15 -10.62 -9.60
N ARG A 35 -2.41 -10.39 -10.02
CA ARG A 35 -3.06 -9.06 -10.01
C ARG A 35 -2.90 -8.32 -8.68
N LEU A 36 -3.10 -9.02 -7.56
CA LEU A 36 -2.96 -8.43 -6.24
C LEU A 36 -1.52 -7.93 -5.98
N ASN A 37 -0.50 -8.70 -6.38
CA ASN A 37 0.90 -8.27 -6.27
C ASN A 37 1.17 -7.00 -7.10
N GLN A 38 0.61 -6.95 -8.32
CA GLN A 38 0.75 -5.78 -9.20
C GLN A 38 0.11 -4.54 -8.58
N LEU A 39 -1.06 -4.67 -7.96
CA LEU A 39 -1.75 -3.56 -7.29
C LEU A 39 -0.93 -3.02 -6.10
N PHE A 40 -0.44 -3.89 -5.22
CA PHE A 40 0.41 -3.47 -4.11
C PHE A 40 1.70 -2.82 -4.58
N ALA A 41 2.39 -3.43 -5.56
CA ALA A 41 3.60 -2.86 -6.12
C ALA A 41 3.33 -1.49 -6.77
N SER A 42 2.26 -1.35 -7.55
CA SER A 42 1.90 -0.08 -8.19
C SER A 42 1.57 0.98 -7.13
N GLY A 43 0.82 0.60 -6.08
CA GLY A 43 0.54 1.46 -4.95
C GLY A 43 1.81 1.99 -4.29
N PHE A 44 2.75 1.11 -3.95
CA PHE A 44 4.00 1.53 -3.31
C PHE A 44 4.96 2.28 -4.25
N ILE A 45 4.99 1.97 -5.56
CA ILE A 45 5.74 2.76 -6.53
C ILE A 45 5.18 4.19 -6.58
N CYS A 46 3.86 4.34 -6.69
CA CYS A 46 3.20 5.65 -6.66
C CYS A 46 3.46 6.38 -5.35
N TRP A 47 3.40 5.69 -4.20
CA TRP A 47 3.77 6.27 -2.90
C TRP A 47 5.20 6.80 -2.91
N SER A 48 6.13 6.00 -3.42
CA SER A 48 7.55 6.34 -3.47
C SER A 48 7.83 7.56 -4.36
N ILE A 49 7.17 7.61 -5.52
CA ILE A 49 7.23 8.75 -6.45
C ILE A 49 6.70 10.01 -5.77
N SER A 50 5.58 9.88 -5.04
CA SER A 50 5.03 10.99 -4.24
C SER A 50 6.04 11.48 -3.20
N LEU A 51 6.67 10.57 -2.45
CA LEU A 51 7.67 10.96 -1.44
C LEU A 51 8.86 11.70 -2.08
N LEU A 52 9.39 11.14 -3.16
CA LEU A 52 10.55 11.68 -3.86
C LEU A 52 10.27 13.08 -4.42
N PHE A 53 9.15 13.26 -5.12
CA PHE A 53 8.82 14.57 -5.68
C PHE A 53 8.38 15.58 -4.63
N ASN A 54 7.78 15.16 -3.51
CA ASN A 54 7.50 16.08 -2.42
C ASN A 54 8.80 16.66 -1.82
N GLY A 55 9.83 15.83 -1.63
CA GLY A 55 11.14 16.29 -1.17
C GLY A 55 11.85 17.23 -2.16
N LEU A 56 11.76 16.94 -3.47
CA LEU A 56 12.37 17.77 -4.51
C LEU A 56 11.65 19.10 -4.73
N THR A 57 10.32 19.14 -4.59
CA THR A 57 9.46 20.29 -4.92
C THR A 57 9.96 21.57 -4.25
N PHE A 58 10.17 21.56 -2.94
CA PHE A 58 10.58 22.75 -2.20
C PHE A 58 12.04 23.14 -2.43
N THR A 59 12.91 22.17 -2.71
CA THR A 59 14.31 22.45 -3.06
C THR A 59 14.38 23.16 -4.43
N ILE A 60 13.63 22.67 -5.41
CA ILE A 60 13.60 23.25 -6.76
C ILE A 60 12.87 24.60 -6.78
N ALA A 61 11.92 24.84 -5.87
CA ALA A 61 11.19 26.10 -5.78
C ALA A 61 12.12 27.32 -5.65
N TYR A 62 13.27 27.17 -4.99
CA TYR A 62 14.30 28.22 -4.90
C TYR A 62 14.95 28.59 -6.23
N SER A 63 14.92 27.70 -7.22
CA SER A 63 15.50 27.94 -8.56
C SER A 63 14.42 28.20 -9.61
N SER A 64 13.29 27.51 -9.55
CA SER A 64 12.18 27.67 -10.50
C SER A 64 10.85 27.23 -9.89
N LEU A 65 9.98 28.21 -9.65
CA LEU A 65 8.62 27.98 -9.16
C LEU A 65 7.78 27.16 -10.15
N ALA A 66 7.97 27.35 -11.46
CA ALA A 66 7.27 26.60 -12.49
C ALA A 66 7.65 25.11 -12.45
N ALA A 67 8.95 24.81 -12.37
CA ALA A 67 9.43 23.43 -12.26
C ALA A 67 8.97 22.76 -10.97
N ALA A 68 9.01 23.49 -9.84
CA ALA A 68 8.49 23.01 -8.56
C ALA A 68 7.01 22.64 -8.63
N ASN A 69 6.20 23.46 -9.31
CA ASN A 69 4.76 23.17 -9.49
C ASN A 69 4.50 21.96 -10.39
N ILE A 70 5.33 21.72 -11.42
CA ILE A 70 5.24 20.48 -12.20
C ILE A 70 5.53 19.27 -11.31
N LEU A 71 6.57 19.32 -10.47
CA LEU A 71 6.88 18.24 -9.54
C LEU A 71 5.79 18.05 -8.49
N ARG A 72 5.21 19.15 -7.99
CA ARG A 72 4.09 19.10 -7.05
C ARG A 72 2.90 18.39 -7.66
N ASN A 73 2.58 18.67 -8.92
CA ASN A 73 1.47 18.01 -9.62
C ASN A 73 1.68 16.50 -9.74
N ILE A 74 2.91 16.08 -10.07
CA ILE A 74 3.25 14.65 -10.15
C ILE A 74 3.18 14.02 -8.76
N CYS A 75 3.67 14.70 -7.72
CA CYS A 75 3.55 14.25 -6.33
C CYS A 75 2.08 14.02 -5.93
N VAL A 76 1.21 15.00 -6.18
CA VAL A 76 -0.23 14.91 -5.89
C VAL A 76 -0.86 13.72 -6.62
N ALA A 77 -0.60 13.59 -7.92
CA ALA A 77 -1.14 12.50 -8.72
C ALA A 77 -0.69 11.13 -8.20
N ALA A 78 0.60 10.99 -7.89
CA ALA A 78 1.18 9.76 -7.39
C ALA A 78 0.64 9.39 -6.00
N GLY A 79 0.46 10.37 -5.09
CA GLY A 79 -0.13 10.14 -3.77
C GLY A 79 -1.56 9.62 -3.85
N ILE A 80 -2.39 10.22 -4.70
CA ILE A 80 -3.79 9.80 -4.92
C ILE A 80 -3.86 8.39 -5.53
N LEU A 81 -3.08 8.13 -6.58
CA LEU A 81 -3.03 6.81 -7.23
C LEU A 81 -2.56 5.73 -6.25
N SER A 82 -1.58 6.03 -5.40
CA SER A 82 -1.12 5.12 -4.35
C SER A 82 -2.26 4.67 -3.44
N ALA A 83 -3.00 5.62 -2.88
CA ALA A 83 -4.12 5.32 -1.98
C ALA A 83 -5.21 4.49 -2.66
N LEU A 84 -5.52 4.81 -3.92
CA LEU A 84 -6.50 4.05 -4.71
C LEU A 84 -6.05 2.62 -4.98
N PHE A 85 -4.80 2.40 -5.41
CA PHE A 85 -4.30 1.05 -5.65
C PHE A 85 -4.27 0.19 -4.38
N LEU A 86 -3.85 0.78 -3.25
CA LEU A 86 -3.87 0.10 -1.96
C LEU A 86 -5.30 -0.23 -1.51
N PHE A 87 -6.26 0.67 -1.74
CA PHE A 87 -7.66 0.44 -1.41
C PHE A 87 -8.28 -0.68 -2.28
N ILE A 88 -8.05 -0.67 -3.60
CA ILE A 88 -8.48 -1.73 -4.51
C ILE A 88 -7.85 -3.07 -4.13
N ALA A 89 -6.59 -3.07 -3.72
CA ALA A 89 -5.93 -4.28 -3.24
C ALA A 89 -6.62 -4.84 -1.98
N SER A 90 -7.01 -3.98 -1.03
CA SER A 90 -7.78 -4.38 0.15
C SER A 90 -9.17 -4.92 -0.21
N ILE A 91 -9.87 -4.32 -1.18
CA ILE A 91 -11.14 -4.85 -1.73
C ILE A 91 -10.92 -6.27 -2.27
N GLY A 92 -9.88 -6.47 -3.09
CA GLY A 92 -9.57 -7.78 -3.67
C GLY A 92 -9.15 -8.83 -2.65
N ILE A 93 -8.61 -8.44 -1.50
CA ILE A 93 -8.34 -9.35 -0.39
C ILE A 93 -9.63 -9.73 0.33
N TYR A 94 -10.51 -8.75 0.58
CA TYR A 94 -11.74 -8.96 1.35
C TYR A 94 -12.82 -9.72 0.59
N PHE A 95 -13.09 -9.34 -0.66
CA PHE A 95 -14.11 -9.98 -1.52
C PHE A 95 -13.55 -11.10 -2.41
N GLY A 96 -12.22 -11.25 -2.47
CA GLY A 96 -11.54 -12.19 -3.36
C GLY A 96 -11.10 -11.56 -4.68
N ALA A 97 -10.19 -12.25 -5.38
CA ALA A 97 -9.53 -11.73 -6.59
C ALA A 97 -10.52 -11.46 -7.75
N GLU A 98 -11.67 -12.14 -7.75
CA GLU A 98 -12.74 -11.98 -8.75
C GLU A 98 -13.45 -10.63 -8.64
N ALA A 99 -13.47 -10.02 -7.45
CA ALA A 99 -14.01 -8.67 -7.26
C ALA A 99 -13.20 -7.59 -7.99
N ILE A 100 -11.96 -7.90 -8.37
CA ILE A 100 -11.10 -7.01 -9.18
C ILE A 100 -11.46 -7.19 -10.67
N HIS A 101 -12.64 -6.70 -11.05
CA HIS A 101 -13.15 -6.72 -12.42
C HIS A 101 -13.04 -5.33 -13.09
N TRP A 102 -13.24 -5.30 -14.41
CA TRP A 102 -13.03 -4.10 -15.23
C TRP A 102 -13.90 -2.89 -14.80
N LEU A 103 -15.15 -3.10 -14.36
CA LEU A 103 -16.00 -2.01 -13.87
C LEU A 103 -15.41 -1.32 -12.62
N LEU A 104 -14.75 -2.06 -11.72
CA LEU A 104 -14.10 -1.48 -10.54
C LEU A 104 -12.92 -0.60 -10.97
N TYR A 105 -12.14 -1.06 -11.95
CA TYR A 105 -11.06 -0.26 -12.52
C TYR A 105 -11.58 1.00 -13.20
N LEU A 106 -12.66 0.91 -13.97
CA LEU A 106 -13.26 2.07 -14.63
C LEU A 106 -13.71 3.11 -13.60
N GLY A 107 -14.44 2.68 -12.56
CA GLY A 107 -14.88 3.57 -11.48
C GLY A 107 -13.69 4.20 -10.74
N ALA A 108 -12.66 3.41 -10.44
CA ALA A 108 -11.44 3.90 -9.79
C ALA A 108 -10.67 4.89 -10.67
N THR A 109 -10.61 4.67 -11.99
CA THR A 109 -9.95 5.59 -12.93
C THR A 109 -10.70 6.92 -13.00
N ILE A 110 -12.03 6.91 -13.10
CA ILE A 110 -12.84 8.14 -13.10
C ILE A 110 -12.63 8.89 -11.78
N LEU A 111 -12.70 8.19 -10.65
CA LEU A 111 -12.46 8.78 -9.34
C LEU A 111 -11.05 9.37 -9.24
N ALA A 112 -10.01 8.66 -9.72
CA ALA A 112 -8.65 9.15 -9.76
C ALA A 112 -8.54 10.45 -10.58
N ILE A 113 -9.09 10.49 -11.78
CA ILE A 113 -9.03 11.67 -12.66
C ILE A 113 -9.67 12.87 -11.97
N VAL A 114 -10.85 12.70 -11.37
CA VAL A 114 -11.53 13.77 -10.63
C VAL A 114 -10.66 14.24 -9.47
N MET A 115 -10.20 13.32 -8.62
CA MET A 115 -9.42 13.67 -7.44
C MET A 115 -8.10 14.36 -7.81
N ILE A 116 -7.39 13.87 -8.83
CA ILE A 116 -6.13 14.46 -9.30
C ILE A 116 -6.38 15.84 -9.88
N SER A 117 -7.43 16.02 -10.69
CA SER A 117 -7.75 17.32 -11.28
C SER A 117 -8.03 18.36 -10.19
N PHE A 118 -8.87 18.03 -9.20
CA PHE A 118 -9.12 18.92 -8.08
C PHE A 118 -7.88 19.15 -7.22
N GLY A 119 -7.07 18.12 -6.97
CA GLY A 119 -5.83 18.24 -6.20
C GLY A 119 -4.84 19.19 -6.87
N VAL A 120 -4.44 18.89 -8.11
CA VAL A 120 -3.47 19.69 -8.89
C VAL A 120 -3.92 21.13 -9.09
N LEU A 121 -5.21 21.35 -9.34
CA LEU A 121 -5.75 22.69 -9.54
C LEU A 121 -5.93 23.49 -8.25
N ASN A 122 -5.70 22.91 -7.06
CA ASN A 122 -5.93 23.58 -5.78
C ASN A 122 -4.75 23.49 -4.79
N ASP A 123 -3.73 22.67 -5.06
CA ASP A 123 -2.57 22.44 -4.21
C ASP A 123 -1.26 22.66 -4.98
N TRP A 124 -0.80 23.90 -4.99
CA TRP A 124 0.43 24.32 -5.68
C TRP A 124 1.35 25.10 -4.74
N VAL A 125 2.62 25.20 -5.14
CA VAL A 125 3.67 25.92 -4.41
C VAL A 125 3.57 27.41 -4.69
N VAL A 126 3.63 28.20 -3.63
CA VAL A 126 3.64 29.67 -3.65
C VAL A 126 4.72 30.22 -2.71
N PRO A 127 5.26 31.43 -2.96
CA PRO A 127 6.10 32.12 -2.00
C PRO A 127 5.36 32.34 -0.68
N ASP A 128 6.07 32.20 0.44
CA ASP A 128 5.49 32.34 1.77
C ASP A 128 5.44 33.79 2.29
N GLY A 129 6.12 34.73 1.61
CA GLY A 129 6.20 36.14 1.96
C GLY A 129 7.36 36.51 2.89
N VAL A 130 8.17 35.55 3.34
CA VAL A 130 9.36 35.78 4.19
C VAL A 130 10.65 35.17 3.60
N GLY A 131 10.63 34.86 2.31
CA GLY A 131 11.79 34.34 1.57
C GLY A 131 11.82 32.81 1.43
N GLY A 132 10.75 32.11 1.81
CA GLY A 132 10.56 30.68 1.59
C GLY A 132 9.38 30.35 0.68
N TYR A 133 9.00 29.07 0.67
CA TYR A 133 7.93 28.53 -0.16
C TYR A 133 7.03 27.63 0.68
N LYS A 134 5.73 27.66 0.37
CA LYS A 134 4.70 26.81 0.99
C LYS A 134 3.73 26.29 -0.06
N THR A 135 2.93 25.30 0.29
CA THR A 135 1.75 24.93 -0.51
C THR A 135 0.58 25.86 -0.21
N THR A 136 -0.36 25.97 -1.15
CA THR A 136 -1.57 26.77 -0.98
C THR A 136 -2.41 26.31 0.21
N ASP A 137 -2.96 27.28 0.93
CA ASP A 137 -3.88 27.04 2.06
C ASP A 137 -5.33 26.86 1.59
N ASN A 138 -5.53 26.09 0.54
CA ASN A 138 -6.85 25.80 -0.01
C ASN A 138 -7.43 24.53 0.62
N LEU A 139 -8.53 24.67 1.36
CA LEU A 139 -9.20 23.54 2.02
C LEU A 139 -9.67 22.47 1.03
N LEU A 140 -10.17 22.89 -0.14
CA LEU A 140 -10.61 21.97 -1.19
C LEU A 140 -9.42 21.13 -1.68
N GLY A 141 -8.29 21.78 -2.00
CA GLY A 141 -7.06 21.09 -2.39
C GLY A 141 -6.57 20.11 -1.32
N LYS A 142 -6.46 20.57 -0.07
CA LYS A 142 -6.04 19.70 1.06
C LYS A 142 -6.98 18.51 1.27
N SER A 143 -8.29 18.69 1.05
CA SER A 143 -9.27 17.60 1.15
C SER A 143 -9.02 16.51 0.11
N PHE A 144 -8.79 16.89 -1.15
CA PHE A 144 -8.55 15.93 -2.24
C PHE A 144 -7.16 15.29 -2.20
N VAL A 145 -6.15 16.03 -1.76
CA VAL A 145 -4.76 15.54 -1.73
C VAL A 145 -4.45 14.73 -0.47
N GLN A 146 -5.09 15.02 0.65
CA GLN A 146 -4.75 14.41 1.94
C GLN A 146 -5.92 13.67 2.59
N LEU A 147 -7.06 14.32 2.80
CA LEU A 147 -8.15 13.74 3.59
C LEU A 147 -8.82 12.55 2.90
N ILE A 148 -9.17 12.67 1.61
CA ILE A 148 -9.81 11.58 0.87
C ILE A 148 -8.84 10.39 0.69
N PRO A 149 -7.57 10.58 0.25
CA PRO A 149 -6.59 9.49 0.22
C PRO A 149 -6.37 8.82 1.58
N ALA A 150 -6.30 9.60 2.67
CA ALA A 150 -6.20 9.04 4.02
C ALA A 150 -7.43 8.20 4.38
N ALA A 151 -8.64 8.67 4.05
CA ALA A 151 -9.87 7.90 4.25
C ALA A 151 -9.85 6.58 3.47
N LEU A 152 -9.39 6.56 2.22
CA LEU A 152 -9.25 5.33 1.43
C LEU A 152 -8.29 4.33 2.10
N VAL A 153 -7.16 4.79 2.63
CA VAL A 153 -6.21 3.94 3.37
C VAL A 153 -6.83 3.41 4.66
N ILE A 154 -7.57 4.24 5.40
CA ILE A 154 -8.29 3.83 6.62
C ILE A 154 -9.37 2.78 6.29
N PHE A 155 -10.20 3.00 5.29
CA PHE A 155 -11.20 2.02 4.86
C PHE A 155 -10.54 0.71 4.39
N GLY A 156 -9.41 0.79 3.69
CA GLY A 156 -8.59 -0.37 3.35
C GLY A 156 -8.14 -1.15 4.58
N ALA A 157 -7.66 -0.47 5.62
CA ALA A 157 -7.25 -1.09 6.89
C ALA A 157 -8.44 -1.77 7.61
N ILE A 158 -9.62 -1.14 7.60
CA ILE A 158 -10.85 -1.71 8.17
C ILE A 158 -11.22 -3.00 7.44
N LEU A 159 -11.24 -3.00 6.10
CA LEU A 159 -11.52 -4.21 5.30
C LEU A 159 -10.55 -5.35 5.62
N LEU A 160 -9.25 -5.06 5.74
CA LEU A 160 -8.25 -6.05 6.12
C LEU A 160 -8.47 -6.58 7.53
N THR A 161 -8.84 -5.72 8.48
CA THR A 161 -9.16 -6.10 9.86
C THR A 161 -10.35 -7.05 9.91
N ILE A 162 -11.43 -6.74 9.18
CA ILE A 162 -12.58 -7.65 9.08
C ILE A 162 -12.14 -8.98 8.43
N THR A 163 -11.31 -8.94 7.39
CA THR A 163 -10.76 -10.15 6.75
C THR A 163 -9.98 -11.01 7.76
N TYR A 164 -9.13 -10.39 8.58
CA TYR A 164 -8.32 -11.08 9.58
C TYR A 164 -9.16 -11.90 10.56
N PHE A 165 -10.27 -11.32 11.05
CA PHE A 165 -11.17 -12.02 11.97
C PHE A 165 -11.96 -13.14 11.29
N LYS A 166 -12.22 -13.05 9.98
CA LYS A 166 -12.91 -14.10 9.21
C LYS A 166 -12.04 -15.29 8.84
N LEU A 167 -10.71 -15.13 8.80
CA LEU A 167 -9.81 -16.20 8.33
C LEU A 167 -9.60 -17.30 9.38
N GLU A 168 -9.72 -18.57 8.99
CA GLU A 168 -9.38 -19.68 9.88
C GLU A 168 -7.92 -20.13 9.75
N ASN A 169 -7.35 -20.02 8.54
CA ASN A 169 -5.98 -20.45 8.27
C ASN A 169 -4.96 -19.56 9.01
N PRO A 170 -4.12 -20.11 9.92
CA PRO A 170 -3.18 -19.33 10.73
C PRO A 170 -2.11 -18.62 9.90
N GLN A 171 -1.67 -19.22 8.78
CA GLN A 171 -0.70 -18.58 7.88
C GLN A 171 -1.32 -17.42 7.10
N ALA A 172 -2.57 -17.57 6.67
CA ALA A 172 -3.31 -16.49 6.02
C ALA A 172 -3.56 -15.32 7.01
N LYS A 173 -3.96 -15.64 8.25
CA LYS A 173 -4.09 -14.66 9.33
C LYS A 173 -2.78 -13.91 9.57
N LYS A 174 -1.66 -14.62 9.70
CA LYS A 174 -0.34 -14.00 9.88
C LYS A 174 -0.02 -13.03 8.74
N ARG A 175 -0.26 -13.43 7.49
CA ARG A 175 -0.05 -12.58 6.31
C ARG A 175 -0.91 -11.32 6.34
N ILE A 176 -2.23 -11.44 6.60
CA ILE A 176 -3.11 -10.28 6.69
C ILE A 176 -2.76 -9.40 7.90
N GLY A 177 -2.32 -9.99 9.01
CA GLY A 177 -1.83 -9.26 10.18
C GLY A 177 -0.69 -8.30 9.83
N PHE A 178 0.29 -8.76 9.04
CA PHE A 178 1.36 -7.86 8.55
C PHE A 178 0.84 -6.72 7.68
N PHE A 179 -0.21 -6.95 6.88
CA PHE A 179 -0.83 -5.88 6.10
C PHE A 179 -1.53 -4.87 7.01
N ILE A 180 -2.30 -5.33 7.99
CA ILE A 180 -2.96 -4.45 8.98
C ILE A 180 -1.94 -3.59 9.71
N ILE A 181 -0.88 -4.20 10.26
CA ILE A 181 0.17 -3.45 10.99
C ILE A 181 0.84 -2.45 10.04
N GLY A 182 1.14 -2.84 8.80
CA GLY A 182 1.70 -1.93 7.80
C GLY A 182 0.81 -0.72 7.51
N PHE A 183 -0.51 -0.94 7.36
CA PHE A 183 -1.49 0.13 7.09
C PHE A 183 -1.60 1.05 8.31
N SER A 184 -1.70 0.47 9.51
CA SER A 184 -1.73 1.21 10.78
C SER A 184 -0.47 2.05 10.98
N THR A 185 0.68 1.56 10.55
CA THR A 185 1.95 2.31 10.63
C THR A 185 1.94 3.51 9.68
N ILE A 186 1.38 3.37 8.47
CA ILE A 186 1.20 4.49 7.54
C ILE A 186 0.25 5.55 8.12
N ILE A 187 -0.88 5.10 8.69
CA ILE A 187 -1.86 5.97 9.34
C ILE A 187 -1.22 6.70 10.53
N LEU A 188 -0.40 6.02 11.33
CA LEU A 188 0.36 6.64 12.42
C LEU A 188 1.27 7.76 11.90
N GLY A 189 1.97 7.56 10.78
CA GLY A 189 2.78 8.60 10.16
C GLY A 189 1.97 9.83 9.73
N LEU A 190 0.75 9.62 9.19
CA LEU A 190 -0.18 10.72 8.89
C LEU A 190 -0.59 11.48 10.16
N LEU A 191 -0.89 10.76 11.25
CA LEU A 191 -1.23 11.36 12.54
C LEU A 191 -0.07 12.16 13.13
N LEU A 192 1.17 11.66 13.03
CA LEU A 192 2.36 12.37 13.49
C LEU A 192 2.54 13.69 12.72
N PHE A 193 2.29 13.69 11.40
CA PHE A 193 2.34 14.90 10.59
C PHE A 193 1.21 15.89 10.93
N LEU A 194 0.04 15.37 11.28
CA LEU A 194 -1.07 16.21 11.76
C LEU A 194 -0.74 16.83 13.12
N ILE A 195 -0.19 16.06 14.07
CA ILE A 195 0.19 16.55 15.39
C ILE A 195 1.29 17.63 15.29
N ASP A 196 2.27 17.43 14.40
CA ASP A 196 3.32 18.43 14.12
C ASP A 196 2.74 19.80 13.76
N SER A 197 1.61 19.81 13.04
CA SER A 197 0.92 21.06 12.65
C SER A 197 0.27 21.81 13.83
N PHE A 198 0.07 21.15 14.97
CA PHE A 198 -0.52 21.73 16.18
C PHE A 198 0.49 21.93 17.32
N VAL A 199 1.57 21.14 17.35
CA VAL A 199 2.50 21.08 18.48
C VAL A 199 3.95 21.28 18.00
N THR A 200 4.45 22.51 18.09
CA THR A 200 5.85 22.84 17.82
C THR A 200 6.77 22.47 18.98
N PHE A 201 7.08 21.18 19.13
CA PHE A 201 8.15 20.72 20.03
C PHE A 201 9.54 20.81 19.38
N SER A 202 9.65 20.35 18.13
CA SER A 202 10.88 20.38 17.36
C SER A 202 10.54 20.28 15.88
N PRO A 203 11.16 21.07 15.00
CA PRO A 203 10.90 21.01 13.55
C PRO A 203 11.38 19.71 12.89
N TYR A 204 12.01 18.80 13.66
CA TYR A 204 12.59 17.56 13.14
C TYR A 204 11.93 16.30 13.70
N LEU A 205 11.39 16.33 14.92
CA LEU A 205 11.00 15.11 15.63
C LEU A 205 9.83 14.39 14.93
N PHE A 206 8.68 15.06 14.81
CA PHE A 206 7.50 14.45 14.20
C PHE A 206 7.67 14.18 12.70
N PRO A 207 8.28 15.08 11.89
CA PRO A 207 8.57 14.78 10.50
C PRO A 207 9.47 13.55 10.33
N SER A 208 10.50 13.38 11.17
CA SER A 208 11.38 12.21 11.09
C SER A 208 10.64 10.93 11.44
N LEU A 209 9.85 10.93 12.51
CA LEU A 209 9.04 9.77 12.91
C LEU A 209 7.97 9.42 11.85
N ALA A 210 7.36 10.42 11.22
CA ALA A 210 6.43 10.22 10.11
C ALA A 210 7.11 9.53 8.93
N ILE A 211 8.32 9.95 8.56
CA ILE A 211 9.09 9.32 7.48
C ILE A 211 9.46 7.87 7.84
N VAL A 212 9.95 7.63 9.06
CA VAL A 212 10.29 6.27 9.53
C VAL A 212 9.07 5.35 9.45
N THR A 213 7.91 5.81 9.91
CA THR A 213 6.67 5.03 9.86
C THR A 213 6.21 4.79 8.42
N TRP A 214 6.34 5.77 7.53
CA TRP A 214 6.00 5.63 6.11
C TRP A 214 6.93 4.72 5.30
N VAL A 215 8.16 4.48 5.76
CA VAL A 215 9.04 3.44 5.19
C VAL A 215 8.78 2.07 5.83
N THR A 216 8.56 2.05 7.15
CA THR A 216 8.34 0.82 7.91
C THR A 216 7.03 0.12 7.51
N GLY A 217 5.97 0.88 7.22
CA GLY A 217 4.68 0.34 6.78
C GLY A 217 4.79 -0.58 5.55
N PRO A 218 5.28 -0.08 4.40
CA PRO A 218 5.55 -0.89 3.21
C PRO A 218 6.46 -2.10 3.47
N LEU A 219 7.49 -1.95 4.32
CA LEU A 219 8.40 -3.03 4.67
C LEU A 219 7.68 -4.17 5.43
N LEU A 220 6.80 -3.83 6.38
CA LEU A 220 5.98 -4.81 7.08
C LEU A 220 5.02 -5.53 6.14
N MET A 221 4.43 -4.81 5.18
CA MET A 221 3.59 -5.45 4.17
C MET A 221 4.41 -6.38 3.26
N LEU A 222 5.65 -6.02 2.91
CA LEU A 222 6.55 -6.88 2.14
C LEU A 222 6.79 -8.21 2.87
N ILE A 223 7.05 -8.17 4.18
CA ILE A 223 7.19 -9.38 5.00
C ILE A 223 5.94 -10.26 4.90
N GLY A 224 4.74 -9.67 4.97
CA GLY A 224 3.48 -10.38 4.77
C GLY A 224 3.40 -11.12 3.43
N PHE A 225 3.90 -10.52 2.34
CA PHE A 225 3.99 -11.18 1.03
C PHE A 225 4.99 -12.34 1.00
N TYR A 226 6.01 -12.33 1.86
CA TYR A 226 7.00 -13.40 1.93
C TYR A 226 6.52 -14.67 2.63
N ILE A 227 5.45 -14.58 3.44
CA ILE A 227 4.84 -15.71 4.13
C ILE A 227 4.14 -16.64 3.13
N LYS A 228 4.56 -17.91 3.10
CA LYS A 228 3.92 -18.96 2.29
C LYS A 228 2.64 -19.42 3.01
N VAL A 229 1.49 -19.24 2.37
CA VAL A 229 0.22 -19.81 2.84
C VAL A 229 0.02 -21.15 2.16
N THR A 230 0.14 -22.24 2.93
CA THR A 230 -0.28 -23.58 2.48
C THR A 230 -1.80 -23.65 2.52
N ALA A 231 -2.40 -24.10 1.41
CA ALA A 231 -3.84 -24.36 1.36
C ALA A 231 -4.14 -25.56 2.28
N TYR A 232 -4.85 -25.33 3.37
CA TYR A 232 -5.22 -26.36 4.35
C TYR A 232 -6.24 -27.38 3.80
N THR A 233 -6.78 -27.15 2.60
CA THR A 233 -7.93 -27.90 2.08
C THR A 233 -7.58 -29.25 1.44
N ALA A 234 -6.31 -29.59 1.21
CA ALA A 234 -5.94 -30.85 0.56
C ALA A 234 -5.55 -31.99 1.52
N GLN A 235 -5.13 -31.70 2.76
CA GLN A 235 -4.65 -32.74 3.69
C GLN A 235 -5.74 -33.33 4.60
N ALA A 236 -6.87 -32.66 4.76
CA ALA A 236 -7.99 -33.20 5.54
C ALA A 236 -8.81 -34.25 4.76
N VAL A 237 -8.84 -34.16 3.42
CA VAL A 237 -9.59 -35.12 2.58
C VAL A 237 -8.81 -36.42 2.38
N GLN A 238 -7.47 -36.38 2.36
CA GLN A 238 -6.64 -37.60 2.27
C GLN A 238 -6.57 -38.42 3.57
N ARG A 239 -7.03 -37.89 4.71
CA ARG A 239 -7.09 -38.63 5.98
C ARG A 239 -8.40 -39.37 6.23
N LEU A 240 -9.36 -39.28 5.31
CA LEU A 240 -10.68 -39.93 5.41
C LEU A 240 -10.88 -41.07 4.39
N GLU A 241 -9.87 -41.44 3.61
CA GLU A 241 -9.93 -42.72 2.89
C GLU A 241 -9.61 -43.87 3.85
N PRO A 242 -10.55 -44.79 4.11
CA PRO A 242 -10.26 -45.97 4.89
C PRO A 242 -9.26 -46.84 4.14
N THR A 243 -8.17 -47.18 4.82
CA THR A 243 -7.20 -48.19 4.45
C THR A 243 -7.89 -49.42 3.83
N PRO A 244 -7.61 -49.81 2.58
CA PRO A 244 -8.05 -51.10 2.10
C PRO A 244 -7.29 -52.14 2.92
N GLN A 245 -8.01 -52.86 3.78
CA GLN A 245 -7.45 -54.02 4.45
C GLN A 245 -6.97 -55.02 3.40
N SER A 246 -5.64 -55.13 3.32
CA SER A 246 -4.89 -56.24 2.77
C SER A 246 -5.48 -57.58 3.23
N LYS A 247 -6.12 -58.33 2.33
CA LYS A 247 -6.22 -59.79 2.43
C LYS A 247 -5.20 -60.40 1.47
N THR A 248 -4.02 -60.72 1.99
CA THR A 248 -3.10 -61.66 1.36
C THR A 248 -3.50 -63.09 1.70
N LEU A 249 -3.88 -63.83 0.64
CA LEU A 249 -3.55 -65.21 0.29
C LEU A 249 -3.92 -66.38 1.21
N ASP A 250 -4.62 -67.38 0.62
CA ASP A 250 -4.09 -68.76 0.57
C ASP A 250 -4.74 -69.59 -0.57
N PRO A 251 -4.14 -70.72 -1.02
CA PRO A 251 -3.92 -71.02 -2.43
C PRO A 251 -4.34 -72.45 -2.72
N ASN A 252 -5.59 -72.71 -3.11
CA ASN A 252 -5.94 -74.08 -3.51
C ASN A 252 -7.16 -74.14 -4.40
N ARG A 253 -6.91 -74.19 -5.73
CA ARG A 253 -7.81 -74.89 -6.65
C ARG A 253 -7.05 -75.36 -7.88
N LYS A 254 -6.46 -76.55 -7.77
CA LYS A 254 -6.39 -77.49 -8.89
C LYS A 254 -7.82 -77.90 -9.24
N ASN A 255 -8.22 -77.77 -10.50
CA ASN A 255 -8.74 -78.88 -11.31
C ASN A 255 -9.23 -78.40 -12.69
N ASN A 256 -8.51 -78.88 -13.71
CA ASN A 256 -8.99 -79.58 -14.90
C ASN A 256 -9.94 -78.87 -15.90
N ARG A 257 -9.39 -78.60 -17.10
CA ARG A 257 -10.07 -78.76 -18.42
C ARG A 257 -10.74 -80.15 -18.50
N PRO A 258 -11.82 -80.39 -19.26
CA PRO A 258 -12.00 -80.11 -20.71
C PRO A 258 -13.39 -79.50 -21.02
N SER A 259 -13.78 -79.06 -22.22
CA SER A 259 -13.49 -79.45 -23.61
C SER A 259 -13.59 -78.25 -24.54
#